data_AF-A0A1U7EWW4-F1
#
_entry.id   AF-A0A1U7EWW4-F1
#
_cell.length_a   1.000
_cell.length_b   1.000
_cell.length_c   1.000
_cell.angle_alpha   90.00
_cell.angle_beta   90.00
_cell.angle_gamma   90.00
#
_symmetry.space_group_name_H-M   'P 1'
#
loop_
_entity.id
_entity.type
_entity.pdbx_description
1 polymer ?
#
loop_
_entity_poly.entity_id
_entity_poly.type
_entity_poly.pdbx_seq_one_letter_code
_entity_poly.pdbx_strand_id
1 'polypeptide(L)' 'MGTDVEREIGHDEYDPKGTLALIAIYFLLIAGLWIFTYFVEFLGNEMTVVGVVL' A
#
# COMPACT_ATOMS: atom_id res chain seq x y z
N MET A 1 -13.47 -22.42 28.99
CA MET A 1 -13.59 -22.85 27.58
C MET A 1 -14.02 -21.63 26.80
N GLY A 2 -13.08 -20.93 26.16
CA GLY A 2 -13.41 -19.76 25.35
C GLY A 2 -14.16 -20.24 24.12
N THR A 3 -15.41 -19.82 23.95
CA THR A 3 -16.19 -20.09 22.75
C THR A 3 -15.74 -19.07 21.71
N ASP A 4 -14.78 -19.43 20.89
CA ASP A 4 -14.47 -18.71 19.66
C ASP A 4 -15.69 -18.90 18.74
N VAL A 5 -16.57 -17.90 18.71
CA VAL A 5 -17.74 -17.89 17.84
C VAL A 5 -17.27 -17.35 16.50
N GLU A 6 -16.83 -18.24 15.62
CA GLU A 6 -16.69 -17.91 14.19
C GLU A 6 -18.08 -17.59 13.63
N ARG A 7 -18.41 -16.30 13.59
CA ARG A 7 -19.61 -15.75 12.95
C ARG A 7 -19.26 -15.42 11.50
N GLU A 8 -19.93 -16.04 10.54
CA GLU A 8 -19.90 -15.58 9.16
C GLU A 8 -20.41 -14.13 9.09
N ILE A 9 -19.59 -13.23 8.55
CA ILE A 9 -20.01 -11.87 8.19
C ILE A 9 -20.89 -11.98 6.96
N GLY A 10 -22.12 -11.50 7.06
CA GLY A 10 -23.02 -11.39 5.91
C GLY A 10 -22.57 -10.27 4.98
N HIS A 11 -22.88 -10.38 3.68
CA HIS A 11 -22.57 -9.33 2.70
C HIS A 11 -23.22 -7.97 3.03
N ASP A 12 -24.32 -7.97 3.78
CA ASP A 12 -25.03 -6.75 4.21
C ASP A 12 -24.25 -5.97 5.29
N GLU A 13 -23.34 -6.64 6.00
CA GLU A 13 -22.49 -6.06 7.04
C GLU A 13 -21.18 -5.49 6.49
N TYR A 14 -20.86 -5.80 5.23
CA TYR A 14 -19.70 -5.25 4.53
C TYR A 14 -19.96 -3.80 4.11
N ASP A 15 -19.11 -2.87 4.56
CA ASP A 15 -19.11 -1.49 4.07
C ASP A 15 -18.10 -1.31 2.91
N PRO A 16 -18.57 -1.31 1.64
CA PRO A 16 -17.71 -1.13 0.48
C PRO A 16 -17.08 0.26 0.43
N LYS A 17 -17.76 1.30 0.96
CA LYS A 17 -17.27 2.67 0.89
C LYS A 17 -16.13 2.88 1.89
N GLY A 18 -16.30 2.38 3.12
CA GLY A 18 -15.24 2.38 4.13
C GLY A 18 -14.01 1.62 3.66
N THR A 19 -14.20 0.43 3.09
CA THR A 19 -13.09 -0.36 2.55
C THR A 19 -12.39 0.34 1.39
N LEU A 20 -13.14 0.92 0.45
CA LEU A 20 -12.59 1.70 -0.65
C LEU A 20 -11.78 2.90 -0.13
N ALA A 21 -12.26 3.61 0.88
CA ALA A 21 -11.56 4.73 1.47
C ALA A 21 -10.22 4.30 2.09
N LEU A 22 -10.20 3.18 2.82
CA LEU A 22 -8.96 2.62 3.38
C LEU A 22 -7.96 2.27 2.28
N ILE A 23 -8.40 1.60 1.22
CA ILE A 23 -7.55 1.24 0.07
C ILE A 23 -7.01 2.50 -0.60
N ALA A 24 -7.86 3.51 -0.84
CA ALA A 24 -7.47 4.75 -1.49
C ALA A 24 -6.43 5.51 -0.66
N ILE A 25 -6.63 5.63 0.65
CA ILE A 25 -5.66 6.27 1.56
C ILE A 25 -4.35 5.49 1.55
N TYR A 26 -4.39 4.17 1.66
CA TYR A 26 -3.20 3.33 1.62
C TYR A 26 -2.42 3.46 0.31
N PHE A 27 -3.13 3.49 -0.82
CA PHE A 27 -2.54 3.73 -2.13
C PHE A 27 -1.86 5.10 -2.21
N LEU A 28 -2.51 6.15 -1.71
CA LEU A 28 -1.91 7.49 -1.67
C LEU A 28 -0.66 7.55 -0.79
N LEU A 29 -0.64 6.84 0.33
CA LEU A 29 0.56 6.74 1.18
C LEU A 29 1.71 6.06 0.44
N ILE A 30 1.45 4.92 -0.21
CA ILE A 30 2.47 4.23 -1.00
C ILE A 30 2.95 5.11 -2.15
N ALA A 31 2.04 5.71 -2.92
CA ALA A 31 2.38 6.58 -4.04
C ALA A 31 3.20 7.79 -3.56
N GLY A 32 2.83 8.39 -2.43
CA GLY A 32 3.58 9.49 -1.81
C GLY A 32 4.99 9.06 -1.38
N LEU A 33 5.13 7.91 -0.73
CA LEU A 33 6.43 7.35 -0.37
C LEU A 33 7.26 7.00 -1.62
N TRP A 34 6.65 6.44 -2.65
CA TRP A 34 7.31 6.11 -3.91
C TRP A 34 7.82 7.36 -4.65
N ILE A 35 6.99 8.41 -4.72
CA ILE A 35 7.38 9.72 -5.25
C ILE A 35 8.53 10.29 -4.42
N PHE A 36 8.44 10.22 -3.09
CA PHE A 36 9.49 10.69 -2.19
C PHE A 36 10.81 9.94 -2.41
N THR A 37 10.79 8.61 -2.50
CA THR A 37 12.01 7.83 -2.80
C THR A 37 12.59 8.20 -4.17
N TYR A 38 11.73 8.43 -5.18
CA TYR A 38 12.18 8.89 -6.48
C TYR A 38 12.90 10.24 -6.38
N PHE A 39 12.37 11.20 -5.62
CA PHE A 39 13.09 12.45 -5.35
C PHE A 39 14.42 12.20 -4.64
N VAL A 40 14.46 11.37 -3.60
CA VAL A 40 15.71 11.10 -2.86
C VAL A 40 16.79 10.48 -3.76
N GLU A 41 16.41 9.59 -4.68
CA GLU A 41 17.35 8.86 -5.53
C GLU A 41 17.76 9.66 -6.79
N PHE A 42 16.83 10.38 -7.41
CA PHE A 42 17.01 10.98 -8.74
C PHE A 42 17.06 12.52 -8.73
N LEU A 43 16.81 13.19 -7.60
CA LEU A 43 16.95 14.65 -7.51
C LEU A 43 18.41 15.03 -7.27
N GLY A 44 19.15 15.30 -8.35
CA GLY A 44 20.53 15.78 -8.32
C GLY A 44 21.60 14.73 -8.64
N ASN A 45 21.21 13.46 -8.79
CA ASN A 45 22.07 12.39 -9.30
C ASN A 45 21.51 11.87 -10.64
N GLU A 46 22.38 11.68 -11.63
CA GLU A 46 22.04 11.01 -12.89
C GLU A 46 21.78 9.51 -12.63
N MET A 47 21.05 8.83 -13.54
CA MET A 47 20.71 7.39 -13.40
C MET A 47 21.98 6.54 -13.18
N THR A 48 22.28 6.16 -11.94
CA THR A 48 23.38 5.24 -11.66
C THR A 48 22.86 3.82 -11.81
N VAL A 49 22.93 3.27 -13.03
CA VAL A 49 22.59 1.87 -13.30
C VAL A 49 23.65 0.98 -12.66
N VAL A 50 23.39 0.46 -11.46
CA VAL A 50 24.25 -0.55 -10.83
C VAL A 50 23.82 -1.93 -11.33
N GLY A 51 24.42 -2.37 -12.43
CA GLY A 51 24.30 -3.73 -12.95
C GLY A 51 25.67 -4.23 -13.43
N VAL A 52 26.14 -5.34 -12.88
CA VAL A 52 27.33 -6.05 -13.38
C VAL A 52 26.97 -6.69 -14.73
N VAL A 53 27.70 -6.32 -15.77
CA VAL A 53 27.79 -7.14 -16.98
C VAL A 53 28.85 -8.20 -16.70
N LEU A 54 28.45 -9.47 -16.68
CA LEU A 54 29.36 -10.62 -16.68
C LEU A 54 29.85 -10.89 -18.11
#